data_AF-A0A964WYE8-F1
#
_entry.id   AF-A0A964WYE8-F1
#
_cell.length_a   1.000
_cell.length_b   1.000
_cell.length_c   1.000
_cell.angle_alpha   90.00
_cell.angle_beta   90.00
_cell.angle_gamma   90.00
#
_symmetry.space_group_name_H-M   'P 1'
#
loop_
_entity.id
_entity.type
_entity.pdbx_description
1 polymer ?
#
loop_
_entity_poly.entity_id
_entity_poly.type
_entity_poly.pdbx_seq_one_letter_code
_entity_poly.pdbx_strand_id
1 'polypeptide(L)'
;MSNAQPNKTIVKTVWHAFIRSSAWRWAQKIILFIIFSLVVNHLGSPESFPDGESYRFPIEGFLTSIALCILIGTIAELNFKFYEKKYFSKKVDIVSISWYMVSTLGYITVMYVPLGIALNRIAGAETKFYYLLIGLLLTLLISFVLIGLAYAQDIYNLYKKSIKDAEITIESGAKIKKLTYEHIACFYSENKMVYTVQNDGTTITTDFTLNELEEKINAQLFFRANRQIIIHKDAVDQIEKIENGKLRIQLKAFPKNDANGEINISRYRRKAFMNWFQ
;
A
#
# COMPACT_ATOMS: atom_id res chain seq x y z
N MET A 1 30.19 32.71 -27.42
CA MET A 1 30.01 31.79 -26.27
C MET A 1 28.53 31.46 -26.16
N SER A 2 28.12 30.29 -26.66
CA SER A 2 26.72 29.86 -26.65
C SER A 2 26.43 29.13 -25.34
N ASN A 3 25.63 29.75 -24.47
CA ASN A 3 25.08 29.09 -23.29
C ASN A 3 23.96 28.16 -23.73
N ALA A 4 24.29 26.88 -23.94
CA ALA A 4 23.30 25.84 -24.11
C ALA A 4 22.52 25.66 -22.80
N GLN A 5 21.29 26.19 -22.74
CA GLN A 5 20.38 25.88 -21.64
C GLN A 5 20.05 24.38 -21.65
N PRO A 6 20.14 23.69 -20.51
CA PRO A 6 19.81 22.27 -20.45
C PRO A 6 18.34 22.05 -20.82
N ASN A 7 18.13 21.11 -21.74
CA ASN A 7 16.85 20.79 -22.35
C ASN A 7 15.82 20.40 -21.28
N LYS A 8 14.81 21.24 -21.05
CA LYS A 8 13.78 21.11 -19.98
C LYS A 8 13.12 19.73 -19.93
N THR A 9 13.07 19.02 -21.05
CA THR A 9 12.52 17.67 -21.19
C THR A 9 13.37 16.61 -20.48
N ILE A 10 14.70 16.72 -20.54
CA ILE A 10 15.63 15.78 -19.88
C ILE A 10 15.54 15.95 -18.36
N VAL A 11 15.48 17.20 -17.89
CA VAL A 11 15.33 17.52 -16.45
C VAL A 11 14.03 16.94 -15.89
N LYS A 12 12.91 17.06 -16.61
CA LYS A 12 11.64 16.44 -16.21
C LYS A 12 11.72 14.92 -16.14
N THR A 13 12.33 14.27 -17.12
CA THR A 13 12.47 12.80 -17.14
C THR A 13 13.35 12.29 -16.00
N VAL A 14 14.48 12.95 -15.74
CA VAL A 14 15.39 12.60 -14.63
C VAL A 14 14.70 12.85 -13.28
N TRP A 15 13.98 13.96 -13.13
CA TRP A 15 13.20 14.27 -11.94
C TRP A 15 12.11 13.23 -11.67
N HIS A 16 11.37 12.82 -12.70
CA HIS A 16 10.36 11.77 -12.60
C HIS A 16 10.97 10.39 -12.28
N ALA A 17 12.15 10.08 -12.80
CA ALA A 17 12.88 8.86 -12.47
C ALA A 17 13.38 8.88 -11.01
N PHE A 18 13.87 10.03 -10.53
CA PHE A 18 14.33 10.22 -9.16
C PHE A 18 13.19 10.08 -8.14
N ILE A 19 12.04 10.73 -8.36
CA ILE A 19 10.85 10.60 -7.50
C ILE A 19 10.39 9.13 -7.38
N ARG A 20 10.59 8.33 -8.43
CA ARG A 20 10.19 6.92 -8.45
C ARG A 20 11.24 5.97 -7.83
N SER A 21 12.42 6.50 -7.50
CA SER A 21 13.55 5.72 -6.99
C SER A 21 13.41 5.38 -5.50
N SER A 22 14.14 4.35 -5.08
CA SER A 22 14.28 3.99 -3.66
C SER A 22 14.89 5.14 -2.83
N ALA A 23 15.78 5.94 -3.44
CA ALA A 23 16.39 7.10 -2.80
C ALA A 23 15.38 8.19 -2.41
N TRP A 24 14.34 8.43 -3.22
CA TRP A 24 13.29 9.40 -2.88
C TRP A 24 12.44 8.94 -1.70
N ARG A 25 12.10 7.65 -1.63
CA ARG A 25 11.36 7.09 -0.49
C ARG A 25 12.16 7.22 0.81
N TRP A 26 13.47 7.00 0.74
CA TRP A 26 14.37 7.24 1.86
C TRP A 26 14.46 8.73 2.25
N ALA A 27 14.51 9.63 1.28
CA ALA A 27 14.48 11.06 1.55
C ALA A 27 13.19 11.49 2.27
N GLN A 28 12.03 10.94 1.88
CA GLN A 28 10.75 11.19 2.57
C GLN A 28 10.79 10.73 4.04
N LYS A 29 11.38 9.56 4.32
CA LYS A 29 11.57 9.05 5.69
C LYS A 29 12.50 9.95 6.51
N ILE A 30 13.60 10.42 5.92
CA ILE A 30 14.53 11.35 6.58
C ILE A 30 13.83 12.68 6.91
N ILE A 31 13.05 13.24 5.98
CA ILE A 31 12.27 14.45 6.21
C ILE A 31 11.28 14.24 7.37
N LEU A 32 10.58 13.09 7.39
CA LEU A 32 9.69 12.73 8.49
C LEU A 32 10.45 12.67 9.83
N PHE A 33 11.65 12.11 9.87
CA PHE A 33 12.46 12.04 11.08
C PHE A 33 12.88 13.44 11.56
N ILE A 34 13.29 14.32 10.65
CA ILE A 34 13.63 15.71 10.98
C ILE A 34 12.42 16.44 11.56
N ILE A 35 11.25 16.34 10.91
CA ILE A 35 10.01 16.98 11.38
C ILE A 35 9.61 16.43 12.74
N PHE A 36 9.64 15.11 12.91
CA PHE A 36 9.33 14.46 14.17
C PHE A 36 10.27 14.93 15.30
N SER A 37 11.58 14.98 15.03
CA SER A 37 12.58 15.50 15.96
C SER A 37 12.36 16.97 16.30
N LEU A 38 11.98 17.82 15.34
CA LEU A 38 11.62 19.20 15.64
C LEU A 38 10.43 19.26 16.61
N VAL A 39 9.35 18.57 16.27
CA VAL A 39 8.09 18.59 17.05
C VAL A 39 8.32 18.08 18.47
N VAL A 40 8.91 16.90 18.64
CA VAL A 40 9.09 16.29 19.98
C VAL A 40 9.93 17.18 20.90
N ASN A 41 10.97 17.82 20.38
CA ASN A 41 11.84 18.65 21.20
C ASN A 41 11.25 20.03 21.50
N HIS A 42 10.46 20.60 20.60
CA HIS A 42 9.76 21.86 20.87
C HIS A 42 8.58 21.66 21.83
N LEU A 43 7.97 20.47 21.86
CA LEU A 43 6.95 20.10 22.85
C LEU A 43 7.52 19.74 24.23
N GLY A 44 8.83 19.49 24.33
CA GLY A 44 9.47 19.00 25.54
C GLY A 44 9.63 20.02 26.66
N SER A 45 9.65 21.33 26.33
CA SER A 45 9.71 22.39 27.33
C SER A 45 9.10 23.70 26.82
N PRO A 46 8.51 24.53 27.71
CA PRO A 46 7.94 25.83 27.33
C PRO A 46 8.95 26.78 26.67
N GLU A 47 10.21 26.72 27.08
CA GLU A 47 11.32 27.56 26.56
C GLU A 47 11.75 27.16 25.14
N SER A 48 11.31 25.99 24.67
CA SER A 48 11.55 25.52 23.31
C SER A 48 10.48 26.00 22.32
N PHE A 49 9.49 26.80 22.74
CA PHE A 49 8.50 27.36 21.81
C PHE A 49 8.98 28.68 21.17
N PRO A 50 8.88 28.84 19.84
CA PRO A 50 9.42 30.01 19.12
C PRO A 50 8.83 31.35 19.54
N ASP A 51 7.61 31.36 20.09
CA ASP A 51 6.86 32.58 20.43
C ASP A 51 7.20 33.13 21.83
N GLY A 52 8.08 32.46 22.58
CA GLY A 52 8.49 32.90 23.92
C GLY A 52 9.66 33.89 23.91
N GLU A 53 9.65 34.87 24.82
CA GLU A 53 10.74 35.84 24.99
C GLU A 53 12.08 35.19 25.35
N SER A 54 12.05 33.97 25.90
CA SER A 54 13.21 33.18 26.31
C SER A 54 13.53 32.01 25.36
N TYR A 55 13.07 32.05 24.11
CA TYR A 55 13.23 30.94 23.17
C TYR A 55 14.69 30.49 23.00
N ARG A 56 14.92 29.18 23.15
CA ARG A 56 16.18 28.54 22.78
C ARG A 56 15.90 27.26 22.01
N PHE A 57 16.53 27.11 20.84
CA PHE A 57 16.42 25.88 20.05
C PHE A 57 17.02 24.69 20.84
N PRO A 58 16.28 23.58 21.03
CA PRO A 58 16.71 22.43 21.81
C PRO A 58 17.71 21.56 21.04
N ILE A 59 18.93 22.07 20.80
CA ILE A 59 19.91 21.43 19.91
C ILE A 59 20.32 20.02 20.35
N GLU A 60 20.52 19.81 21.66
CA GLU A 60 20.91 18.50 22.20
C GLU A 60 19.81 17.44 22.02
N GLY A 61 18.58 17.80 22.39
CA GLY A 61 17.40 16.94 22.21
C GLY A 61 17.12 16.67 20.72
N PHE A 62 17.30 17.69 19.88
CA PHE A 62 17.14 17.55 18.44
C PHE A 62 18.14 16.55 17.85
N LEU A 63 19.43 16.68 18.13
CA LEU A 63 20.46 15.77 17.62
C LEU A 63 20.29 14.34 18.15
N THR A 64 19.97 14.17 19.43
CA THR A 64 19.76 12.85 20.04
C THR A 64 18.53 12.15 19.46
N SER A 65 17.42 12.86 19.30
CA SER A 65 16.21 12.32 18.68
C SER A 65 16.42 11.95 17.20
N ILE A 66 17.20 12.73 16.44
CA ILE A 66 17.57 12.38 15.05
C ILE A 66 18.38 11.08 15.03
N ALA A 67 19.39 10.96 15.88
CA ALA A 67 20.21 9.74 15.95
C ALA A 67 19.35 8.51 16.29
N LEU A 68 18.43 8.65 17.23
CA LEU A 68 17.47 7.60 17.59
C LEU A 68 16.54 7.24 16.42
N CYS A 69 16.00 8.24 15.71
CA CYS A 69 15.14 8.00 14.55
C CYS A 69 15.88 7.29 13.41
N ILE A 70 17.14 7.65 13.16
CA ILE A 70 17.98 6.97 12.17
C ILE A 70 18.21 5.51 12.56
N LEU A 71 18.51 5.24 13.85
CA LEU A 71 18.68 3.87 14.35
C LEU A 71 17.39 3.05 14.18
N ILE A 72 16.24 3.58 14.62
CA ILE A 72 14.92 2.95 14.48
C ILE A 72 14.61 2.70 13.00
N GLY A 73 14.80 3.71 12.15
CA GLY A 73 14.55 3.63 10.71
C GLY A 73 15.42 2.58 10.03
N THR A 74 16.68 2.46 10.43
CA THR A 74 17.59 1.44 9.90
C THR A 74 17.13 0.03 10.27
N ILE A 75 16.77 -0.20 11.53
CA ILE A 75 16.22 -1.48 12.00
C ILE A 75 14.93 -1.82 11.22
N ALA A 76 14.01 -0.85 11.12
CA ALA A 76 12.74 -1.00 10.42
C ALA A 76 12.93 -1.31 8.93
N GLU A 77 13.90 -0.69 8.26
CA GLU A 77 14.18 -0.93 6.84
C GLU A 77 14.75 -2.33 6.61
N LEU A 78 15.72 -2.74 7.42
CA LEU A 78 16.33 -4.06 7.28
C LEU A 78 15.27 -5.15 7.46
N ASN A 79 14.42 -5.00 8.48
CA ASN A 79 13.32 -5.94 8.69
C ASN A 79 12.27 -5.85 7.57
N PHE A 80 11.95 -4.64 7.09
CA PHE A 80 10.98 -4.46 6.01
C PHE A 80 11.42 -5.17 4.73
N LYS A 81 12.69 -5.05 4.33
CA LYS A 81 13.26 -5.76 3.17
C LYS A 81 13.16 -7.28 3.31
N PHE A 82 13.38 -7.80 4.52
CA PHE A 82 13.19 -9.22 4.81
C PHE A 82 11.72 -9.64 4.63
N TYR A 83 10.79 -8.85 5.17
CA TYR A 83 9.35 -9.11 5.05
C TYR A 83 8.84 -8.95 3.61
N GLU A 84 9.33 -7.96 2.87
CA GLU A 84 9.00 -7.73 1.47
C GLU A 84 9.29 -8.98 0.63
N LYS A 85 10.49 -9.55 0.81
CA LYS A 85 10.92 -10.73 0.06
C LYS A 85 10.17 -12.00 0.49
N LYS A 86 10.01 -12.22 1.80
CA LYS A 86 9.56 -13.50 2.35
C LYS A 86 8.04 -13.61 2.52
N TYR A 87 7.39 -12.54 2.94
CA TYR A 87 5.97 -12.56 3.34
C TYR A 87 5.10 -11.74 2.38
N PHE A 88 5.53 -10.56 1.94
CA PHE A 88 4.73 -9.70 1.05
C PHE A 88 4.82 -10.06 -0.44
N SER A 89 5.68 -11.00 -0.82
CA SER A 89 5.87 -11.40 -2.23
C SER A 89 4.67 -12.11 -2.84
N LYS A 90 3.86 -12.81 -2.03
CA LYS A 90 2.64 -13.50 -2.50
C LYS A 90 1.38 -12.70 -2.26
N LYS A 91 1.20 -12.17 -1.06
CA LYS A 91 0.03 -11.41 -0.64
C LYS A 91 0.42 -10.49 0.51
N VAL A 92 -0.12 -9.28 0.50
CA VAL A 92 -0.04 -8.38 1.65
C VAL A 92 -1.32 -8.53 2.47
N ASP A 93 -1.20 -9.14 3.64
CA ASP A 93 -2.29 -9.34 4.59
C ASP A 93 -1.98 -8.70 5.96
N ILE A 94 -3.03 -8.47 6.74
CA ILE A 94 -2.94 -7.79 8.03
C ILE A 94 -2.10 -8.57 9.06
N VAL A 95 -2.05 -9.90 8.96
CA VAL A 95 -1.29 -10.76 9.86
C VAL A 95 0.20 -10.59 9.58
N SER A 96 0.59 -10.61 8.30
CA SER A 96 1.96 -10.36 7.87
C SER A 96 2.45 -8.95 8.26
N ILE A 97 1.60 -7.92 8.09
CA ILE A 97 1.92 -6.55 8.54
C ILE A 97 2.07 -6.47 10.05
N SER A 98 1.20 -7.14 10.82
CA SER A 98 1.28 -7.16 12.28
C SER A 98 2.57 -7.83 12.76
N TRP A 99 2.96 -8.94 12.14
CA TRP A 99 4.24 -9.60 12.44
C TRP A 99 5.45 -8.75 12.11
N TYR A 100 5.41 -8.00 11.00
CA TYR A 100 6.45 -7.01 10.69
C TYR A 100 6.57 -5.97 11.81
N MET A 101 5.45 -5.41 12.27
CA MET A 101 5.45 -4.42 13.35
C MET A 101 6.00 -5.01 14.67
N VAL A 102 5.47 -6.16 15.11
CA VAL A 102 5.87 -6.81 16.37
C VAL A 102 7.35 -7.18 16.35
N SER A 103 7.85 -7.78 15.27
CA SER A 103 9.27 -8.15 15.16
C SER A 103 10.18 -6.92 15.16
N THR A 104 9.78 -5.84 14.47
CA THR A 104 10.56 -4.58 14.46
C THR A 104 10.67 -3.97 15.85
N LEU A 105 9.56 -3.89 16.59
CA LEU A 105 9.56 -3.44 17.98
C LEU A 105 10.39 -4.35 18.89
N GLY A 106 10.36 -5.67 18.64
CA GLY A 106 11.23 -6.65 19.30
C GLY A 106 12.71 -6.35 19.09
N TYR A 107 13.15 -6.10 17.84
CA TYR A 107 14.53 -5.73 17.54
C TYR A 107 14.95 -4.42 18.20
N ILE A 108 14.06 -3.42 18.21
CA ILE A 108 14.31 -2.15 18.92
C ILE A 108 14.51 -2.41 20.42
N THR A 109 13.67 -3.25 21.04
CA THR A 109 13.80 -3.63 22.45
C THR A 109 15.16 -4.28 22.75
N VAL A 110 15.55 -5.25 21.93
CA VAL A 110 16.83 -5.97 22.09
C VAL A 110 18.02 -5.04 21.95
N MET A 111 17.96 -4.04 21.07
CA MET A 111 19.02 -3.04 20.90
C MET A 111 19.03 -1.98 22.00
N TYR A 112 17.86 -1.56 22.47
CA TYR A 112 17.71 -0.44 23.42
C TYR A 112 18.33 -0.75 24.78
N VAL A 113 18.10 -1.95 25.33
CA VAL A 113 18.54 -2.31 26.69
C VAL A 113 20.06 -2.28 26.83
N PRO A 114 20.86 -2.98 25.99
CA PRO A 114 22.32 -2.91 26.05
C PRO A 114 22.85 -1.51 25.78
N LEU A 115 22.25 -0.79 24.82
CA LEU A 115 22.67 0.57 24.46
C LEU A 115 22.48 1.53 25.64
N GLY A 116 21.33 1.48 26.31
CA GLY A 116 21.06 2.31 27.48
C GLY A 116 22.03 2.04 28.63
N ILE A 117 22.33 0.77 28.91
CA ILE A 117 23.32 0.38 29.94
C ILE A 117 24.71 0.90 29.57
N ALA A 118 25.13 0.74 28.31
CA ALA A 118 26.44 1.20 27.84
C ALA A 118 26.58 2.72 27.93
N LEU A 119 25.56 3.48 27.50
CA LEU A 119 25.55 4.94 27.55
C LEU A 119 25.60 5.46 28.99
N ASN A 120 24.82 4.87 29.91
CA ASN A 120 24.87 5.23 31.33
C ASN A 120 26.26 4.98 31.93
N ARG A 121 26.89 3.86 31.57
CA ARG A 121 28.25 3.53 32.04
C ARG A 121 29.29 4.53 31.54
N ILE A 122 29.18 4.98 30.30
CA ILE A 122 30.06 6.00 29.72
C ILE A 122 29.84 7.36 30.40
N ALA A 123 28.60 7.70 30.71
CA ALA A 123 28.25 8.94 31.40
C ALA A 123 28.58 8.94 32.91
N GLY A 124 29.10 7.84 33.46
CA GLY A 124 29.36 7.69 34.90
C GLY A 124 28.09 7.65 35.74
N ALA A 125 26.93 7.38 35.13
CA ALA A 125 25.63 7.35 35.79
C ALA A 125 25.24 5.92 36.17
N GLU A 126 24.60 5.77 37.33
CA GLU A 126 23.99 4.48 37.69
C GLU A 126 22.71 4.24 36.90
N THR A 127 22.58 3.04 36.34
CA THR A 127 21.37 2.65 35.61
C THR A 127 20.27 2.30 36.60
N LYS A 128 19.31 3.21 36.80
CA LYS A 128 18.09 2.89 37.54
C LYS A 128 17.12 2.16 36.61
N PHE A 129 16.74 0.95 37.00
CA PHE A 129 15.86 0.07 36.21
C PHE A 129 14.56 0.75 35.78
N TYR A 130 13.94 1.54 36.66
CA TYR A 130 12.66 2.19 36.35
C TYR A 130 12.77 3.22 35.20
N TYR A 131 13.85 4.02 35.15
CA TYR A 131 14.07 4.97 34.06
C TYR A 131 14.34 4.25 32.74
N LEU A 132 15.09 3.13 32.78
CA LEU A 132 15.32 2.30 31.61
C LEU A 132 14.00 1.75 31.06
N LEU A 133 13.12 1.25 31.95
CA LEU A 133 11.82 0.69 31.57
C LEU A 133 10.88 1.76 30.99
N ILE A 134 10.76 2.91 31.64
CA ILE A 134 9.91 4.01 31.14
C ILE A 134 10.42 4.50 29.78
N GLY A 135 11.73 4.71 29.65
CA GLY A 135 12.35 5.12 28.39
C GLY A 135 12.14 4.10 27.27
N LEU A 136 12.24 2.81 27.59
CA LEU A 136 11.93 1.73 26.63
C LEU A 136 10.48 1.81 26.17
N LEU A 137 9.51 1.90 27.09
CA LEU A 137 8.09 1.94 26.75
C LEU A 137 7.74 3.17 25.88
N LEU A 138 8.28 4.34 26.23
CA LEU A 138 8.13 5.55 25.41
C LEU A 138 8.75 5.38 24.03
N THR A 139 9.96 4.82 23.97
CA THR A 139 10.67 4.55 22.70
C THR A 139 9.87 3.60 21.82
N LEU A 140 9.25 2.55 22.38
CA LEU A 140 8.43 1.60 21.64
C LEU A 140 7.14 2.24 21.12
N LEU A 141 6.47 3.06 21.94
CA LEU A 141 5.28 3.79 21.50
C LEU A 141 5.59 4.74 20.34
N ILE A 142 6.67 5.53 20.49
CA ILE A 142 7.14 6.44 19.44
C ILE A 142 7.52 5.66 18.18
N SER A 143 8.23 4.54 18.34
CA SER A 143 8.63 3.68 17.22
C SER A 143 7.42 3.13 16.46
N PHE A 144 6.39 2.68 17.17
CA PHE A 144 5.16 2.18 16.55
C PHE A 144 4.52 3.24 15.64
N VAL A 145 4.36 4.46 16.15
CA VAL A 145 3.78 5.58 15.38
C VAL A 145 4.67 5.94 14.19
N LEU A 146 5.97 6.09 14.42
CA LEU A 146 6.94 6.52 13.40
C LEU A 146 7.08 5.48 12.28
N ILE A 147 7.17 4.19 12.61
CA ILE A 147 7.22 3.11 11.62
C ILE A 147 5.89 3.03 10.84
N GLY A 148 4.76 3.13 11.54
CA GLY A 148 3.43 3.12 10.91
C GLY A 148 3.31 4.22 9.86
N LEU A 149 3.71 5.45 10.19
CA LEU A 149 3.70 6.58 9.26
C LEU A 149 4.73 6.40 8.12
N ALA A 150 5.97 6.00 8.45
CA ALA A 150 7.05 5.89 7.48
C ALA A 150 6.83 4.80 6.41
N TYR A 151 6.13 3.72 6.76
CA TYR A 151 5.96 2.54 5.88
C TYR A 151 4.53 2.37 5.36
N ALA A 152 3.55 3.20 5.77
CA ALA A 152 2.17 3.11 5.29
C ALA A 152 2.07 3.11 3.76
N GLN A 153 2.77 4.05 3.10
CA GLN A 153 2.74 4.17 1.65
C GLN A 153 3.42 2.97 0.95
N ASP A 154 4.54 2.49 1.50
CA ASP A 154 5.25 1.32 0.96
C ASP A 154 4.36 0.07 1.04
N ILE A 155 3.72 -0.18 2.19
CA ILE A 155 2.81 -1.30 2.40
C ILE A 155 1.59 -1.20 1.46
N TYR A 156 0.99 -0.03 1.34
CA TYR A 156 -0.12 0.19 0.41
C TYR A 156 0.26 -0.09 -1.04
N ASN A 157 1.44 0.38 -1.47
CA ASN A 157 1.94 0.14 -2.81
C ASN A 157 2.17 -1.36 -3.07
N LEU A 158 2.74 -2.08 -2.10
CA LEU A 158 2.93 -3.53 -2.19
C LEU A 158 1.60 -4.27 -2.26
N TYR A 159 0.63 -3.86 -1.43
CA TYR A 159 -0.72 -4.41 -1.47
C TYR A 159 -1.38 -4.21 -2.84
N LYS A 160 -1.34 -2.98 -3.37
CA LYS A 160 -1.88 -2.65 -4.69
C LYS A 160 -1.19 -3.46 -5.79
N LYS A 161 0.13 -3.63 -5.71
CA LYS A 161 0.89 -4.47 -6.65
C LYS A 161 0.48 -5.93 -6.56
N SER A 162 0.35 -6.50 -5.36
CA SER A 162 -0.05 -7.90 -5.16
C SER A 162 -1.45 -8.20 -5.71
N ILE A 163 -2.35 -7.21 -5.70
CA ILE A 163 -3.67 -7.31 -6.30
C ILE A 163 -3.58 -7.28 -7.83
N LYS A 164 -2.72 -6.42 -8.38
CA LYS A 164 -2.54 -6.28 -9.82
C LYS A 164 -1.91 -7.53 -10.44
N ASP A 165 -0.90 -8.08 -9.77
CA ASP A 165 -0.17 -9.27 -10.22
C ASP A 165 -0.92 -10.58 -9.90
N ALA A 166 -2.14 -10.50 -9.34
CA ALA A 166 -2.93 -11.67 -9.05
C ALA A 166 -3.44 -12.32 -10.34
N GLU A 167 -3.37 -13.65 -10.39
CA GLU A 167 -3.65 -14.45 -11.58
C GLU A 167 -4.70 -15.51 -11.27
N ILE A 168 -5.40 -15.94 -12.32
CA ILE A 168 -6.25 -17.11 -12.33
C ILE A 168 -5.82 -18.06 -13.43
N THR A 169 -5.82 -19.35 -13.10
CA THR A 169 -5.66 -20.42 -14.06
C THR A 169 -7.03 -20.78 -14.61
N ILE A 170 -7.19 -20.67 -15.92
CA ILE A 170 -8.42 -21.01 -16.63
C ILE A 170 -8.20 -22.31 -17.36
N GLU A 171 -9.09 -23.26 -17.10
CA GLU A 171 -9.13 -24.57 -17.73
C GLU A 171 -10.25 -24.58 -18.76
N SER A 172 -9.95 -25.05 -19.96
CA SER A 172 -10.89 -25.19 -21.07
C SER A 172 -10.62 -26.52 -21.77
N GLY A 173 -11.26 -27.59 -21.29
CA GLY A 173 -10.98 -28.95 -21.74
C GLY A 173 -9.52 -29.32 -21.49
N ALA A 174 -8.76 -29.64 -22.55
CA ALA A 174 -7.35 -30.03 -22.41
C ALA A 174 -6.36 -28.85 -22.32
N LYS A 175 -6.83 -27.60 -22.42
CA LYS A 175 -5.96 -26.40 -22.41
C LYS A 175 -6.04 -25.69 -21.07
N ILE A 176 -4.88 -25.43 -20.49
CA ILE A 176 -4.72 -24.63 -19.27
C ILE A 176 -4.05 -23.31 -19.65
N LYS A 177 -4.70 -22.18 -19.35
CA LYS A 177 -4.17 -20.84 -19.62
C LYS A 177 -4.16 -20.02 -18.33
N LYS A 178 -3.00 -19.47 -17.98
CA LYS A 178 -2.86 -18.53 -16.87
C LYS A 178 -3.16 -17.12 -17.35
N LEU A 179 -4.04 -16.40 -16.67
CA LEU A 179 -4.39 -15.02 -16.96
C LEU A 179 -4.22 -14.15 -15.71
N THR A 180 -3.56 -13.01 -15.87
CA THR A 180 -3.53 -11.95 -14.84
C THR A 180 -4.88 -11.23 -14.80
N TYR A 181 -5.36 -10.87 -13.60
CA TYR A 181 -6.62 -10.14 -13.43
C TYR A 181 -6.65 -8.82 -14.21
N GLU A 182 -5.52 -8.13 -14.34
CA GLU A 182 -5.43 -6.89 -15.11
C GLU A 182 -5.82 -7.02 -16.59
N HIS A 183 -5.77 -8.24 -17.15
CA HIS A 183 -6.10 -8.49 -18.55
C HIS A 183 -7.55 -8.97 -18.74
N ILE A 184 -8.29 -9.21 -17.66
CA ILE A 184 -9.66 -9.74 -17.72
C ILE A 184 -10.64 -8.58 -17.62
N ALA A 185 -11.54 -8.48 -18.60
CA ALA A 185 -12.61 -7.49 -18.63
C ALA A 185 -13.84 -7.97 -17.84
N CYS A 186 -14.31 -9.18 -18.14
CA CYS A 186 -15.46 -9.77 -17.48
C CYS A 186 -15.50 -11.30 -17.68
N PHE A 187 -16.33 -11.95 -16.88
CA PHE A 187 -16.80 -13.30 -17.11
C PHE A 187 -18.30 -13.26 -17.38
N TYR A 188 -18.77 -13.98 -18.39
CA TYR A 188 -20.20 -14.08 -18.66
C TYR A 188 -20.60 -15.52 -18.96
N SER A 189 -21.85 -15.88 -18.67
CA SER A 189 -22.41 -17.18 -19.05
C SER A 189 -23.47 -17.02 -20.12
N GLU A 190 -23.30 -17.84 -21.15
CA GLU A 190 -24.19 -17.94 -22.30
C GLU A 190 -24.20 -19.39 -22.77
N ASN A 191 -25.36 -19.90 -23.18
CA ASN A 191 -25.52 -21.27 -23.70
C ASN A 191 -24.92 -22.37 -22.79
N LYS A 192 -25.07 -22.22 -21.47
CA LYS A 192 -24.54 -23.12 -20.42
C LYS A 192 -23.02 -23.18 -20.32
N MET A 193 -22.29 -22.35 -21.07
CA MET A 193 -20.85 -22.20 -20.94
C MET A 193 -20.53 -20.87 -20.27
N VAL A 194 -19.33 -20.79 -19.68
CA VAL A 194 -18.79 -19.55 -19.12
C VAL A 194 -17.63 -19.10 -19.98
N TYR A 195 -17.64 -17.82 -20.32
CA TYR A 195 -16.65 -17.16 -21.15
C TYR A 195 -15.90 -16.13 -20.32
N THR A 196 -14.60 -16.06 -20.53
CA THR A 196 -13.72 -15.02 -20.02
C THR A 196 -13.37 -14.09 -21.16
N VAL A 197 -13.73 -12.82 -21.01
CA VAL A 197 -13.41 -11.75 -21.96
C VAL A 197 -12.15 -11.06 -21.47
N GLN A 198 -11.14 -10.98 -22.33
CA GLN A 198 -9.95 -10.17 -22.08
C GLN A 198 -10.12 -8.74 -22.58
N ASN A 199 -9.28 -7.83 -22.09
CA ASN A 199 -9.34 -6.41 -22.46
C ASN A 199 -9.06 -6.13 -23.95
N ASP A 200 -8.47 -7.07 -24.68
CA ASP A 200 -8.29 -7.01 -26.14
C ASP A 200 -9.53 -7.49 -26.93
N GLY A 201 -10.59 -7.89 -26.23
CA GLY A 201 -11.81 -8.45 -26.79
C GLY A 201 -11.73 -9.94 -27.11
N THR A 202 -10.60 -10.61 -26.85
CA THR A 202 -10.49 -12.06 -27.04
C THR A 202 -11.29 -12.80 -25.98
N THR A 203 -12.03 -13.83 -26.42
CA THR A 203 -12.88 -14.64 -25.56
C THR A 203 -12.34 -16.05 -25.45
N ILE A 204 -12.24 -16.57 -24.24
CA ILE A 204 -11.92 -17.98 -23.98
C ILE A 204 -13.00 -18.61 -23.11
N THR A 205 -13.29 -19.88 -23.33
CA THR A 205 -14.19 -20.65 -22.46
C THR A 205 -13.48 -21.06 -21.17
N THR A 206 -14.25 -21.26 -20.11
CA THR A 206 -13.77 -21.84 -18.86
C THR A 206 -14.70 -22.93 -18.37
N ASP A 207 -14.11 -23.97 -17.79
CA ASP A 207 -14.84 -25.08 -17.17
C ASP A 207 -15.43 -24.70 -15.80
N PHE A 208 -15.02 -23.56 -15.22
CA PHE A 208 -15.61 -23.05 -13.98
C PHE A 208 -17.01 -22.48 -14.19
N THR A 209 -17.87 -22.70 -13.22
CA THR A 209 -19.12 -21.96 -13.10
C THR A 209 -18.86 -20.54 -12.60
N LEU A 210 -19.80 -19.63 -12.86
CA LEU A 210 -19.70 -18.26 -12.34
C LEU A 210 -19.71 -18.20 -10.80
N ASN A 211 -20.32 -19.17 -10.13
CA ASN A 211 -20.31 -19.22 -8.65
C ASN A 211 -18.93 -19.63 -8.15
N GLU A 212 -18.30 -20.64 -8.76
CA GLU A 212 -16.92 -21.03 -8.43
C GLU A 212 -15.92 -19.91 -8.74
N LEU A 213 -16.14 -19.16 -9.83
CA LEU A 213 -15.34 -17.99 -10.13
C LEU A 213 -15.51 -16.92 -9.06
N GLU A 214 -16.75 -16.61 -8.64
CA GLU A 214 -17.03 -15.63 -7.58
C GLU A 214 -16.31 -15.96 -6.27
N GLU A 215 -16.14 -17.24 -5.94
CA GLU A 215 -15.39 -17.70 -4.77
C GLU A 215 -13.86 -17.64 -4.95
N LYS A 216 -13.36 -17.85 -6.17
CA LYS A 216 -11.91 -17.92 -6.49
C LYS A 216 -11.29 -16.55 -6.76
N ILE A 217 -12.05 -15.61 -7.30
CA ILE A 217 -11.53 -14.30 -7.74
C ILE A 217 -11.53 -13.28 -6.61
N ASN A 218 -10.70 -12.24 -6.75
CA ASN A 218 -10.66 -11.16 -5.76
C ASN A 218 -11.92 -10.28 -5.85
N ALA A 219 -12.79 -10.36 -4.84
CA ALA A 219 -14.02 -9.57 -4.74
C ALA A 219 -13.81 -8.04 -4.70
N GLN A 220 -12.59 -7.57 -4.46
CA GLN A 220 -12.24 -6.13 -4.57
C GLN A 220 -12.08 -5.68 -6.03
N LEU A 221 -11.71 -6.60 -6.93
CA LEU A 221 -11.51 -6.33 -8.35
C LEU A 221 -12.68 -6.78 -9.21
N PHE A 222 -13.44 -7.78 -8.75
CA PHE A 222 -14.53 -8.35 -9.51
C PHE A 222 -15.86 -8.21 -8.77
N PHE A 223 -16.92 -7.91 -9.51
CA PHE A 223 -18.27 -7.82 -8.97
C PHE A 223 -19.25 -8.59 -9.84
N ARG A 224 -20.07 -9.41 -9.19
CA ARG A 224 -21.20 -10.10 -9.80
C ARG A 224 -22.29 -9.09 -10.17
N ALA A 225 -22.27 -8.56 -11.38
CA ALA A 225 -23.25 -7.56 -11.81
C ALA A 225 -24.69 -8.13 -11.80
N ASN A 226 -24.84 -9.37 -12.27
CA ASN A 226 -26.10 -10.11 -12.29
C ASN A 226 -25.84 -11.63 -12.32
N ARG A 227 -26.87 -12.46 -12.53
CA ARG A 227 -26.76 -13.93 -12.57
C ARG A 227 -25.93 -14.48 -13.74
N GLN A 228 -25.67 -13.67 -14.75
CA GLN A 228 -24.95 -14.08 -15.95
C GLN A 228 -23.56 -13.47 -16.05
N ILE A 229 -23.27 -12.36 -15.36
CA ILE A 229 -22.04 -11.58 -15.58
C ILE A 229 -21.31 -11.26 -14.26
N ILE A 230 -19.98 -11.37 -14.30
CA ILE A 230 -19.03 -10.82 -13.33
C ILE A 230 -18.14 -9.83 -14.08
N ILE A 231 -17.97 -8.61 -13.57
CA ILE A 231 -17.19 -7.55 -14.22
C ILE A 231 -15.94 -7.20 -13.43
N HIS A 232 -14.86 -6.86 -14.11
CA HIS A 232 -13.66 -6.30 -13.51
C HIS A 232 -13.81 -4.78 -13.33
N LYS A 233 -13.29 -4.23 -12.22
CA LYS A 233 -13.41 -2.81 -11.84
C LYS A 233 -12.84 -1.88 -12.91
N ASP A 234 -11.64 -2.17 -13.42
CA ASP A 234 -10.96 -1.33 -14.41
C ASP A 234 -11.52 -1.48 -15.84
N ALA A 235 -12.39 -2.47 -16.08
CA ALA A 235 -13.01 -2.70 -17.38
C ALA A 235 -14.24 -1.83 -17.63
N VAL A 236 -14.80 -1.22 -16.57
CA VAL A 236 -15.92 -0.29 -16.66
C VAL A 236 -15.47 0.98 -17.37
N ASP A 237 -16.21 1.34 -18.42
CA ASP A 237 -16.00 2.57 -19.20
C ASP A 237 -16.97 3.67 -18.75
N GLN A 238 -18.27 3.35 -18.75
CA GLN A 238 -19.33 4.29 -18.42
C GLN A 238 -20.38 3.66 -17.49
N ILE A 239 -20.88 4.47 -16.56
CA ILE A 239 -21.98 4.13 -15.65
C ILE A 239 -23.12 5.12 -15.90
N GLU A 240 -24.25 4.63 -16.38
CA GLU A 240 -25.45 5.42 -16.64
C GLU A 240 -26.57 5.06 -15.66
N LYS A 241 -27.23 6.08 -15.12
CA LYS A 241 -28.47 5.89 -14.35
C LYS A 241 -29.62 5.78 -15.34
N ILE A 242 -30.33 4.66 -15.31
CA ILE A 242 -31.49 4.40 -16.15
C ILE A 242 -32.77 4.35 -15.31
N GLU A 243 -33.91 4.23 -15.99
CA GLU A 243 -35.23 4.19 -15.37
C GLU A 243 -35.36 3.14 -14.26
N ASN A 244 -36.31 3.35 -13.35
CA ASN A 244 -36.55 2.51 -12.17
C ASN A 244 -35.32 2.43 -11.22
N GLY A 245 -34.40 3.39 -11.37
CA GLY A 245 -33.14 3.44 -10.66
C GLY A 245 -32.26 2.21 -10.92
N LYS A 246 -32.26 1.64 -12.11
CA LYS A 246 -31.23 0.66 -12.46
C LYS A 246 -29.94 1.41 -12.86
N LEU A 247 -28.81 0.70 -12.91
CA LEU A 247 -27.61 1.21 -13.57
C LEU A 247 -27.38 0.41 -14.83
N ARG A 248 -26.96 1.09 -15.87
CA ARG A 248 -26.41 0.50 -17.09
C ARG A 248 -24.90 0.71 -17.06
N ILE A 249 -24.16 -0.38 -17.22
CA ILE A 249 -22.70 -0.38 -17.23
C ILE A 249 -22.24 -0.73 -18.65
N GLN A 250 -21.36 0.10 -19.19
CA GLN A 250 -20.65 -0.16 -20.44
C GLN A 250 -19.22 -0.57 -20.13
N LEU A 251 -18.73 -1.63 -20.79
CA LEU A 251 -17.35 -2.10 -20.66
C LEU A 251 -16.51 -1.64 -21.85
N LYS A 252 -15.22 -1.39 -21.60
CA LYS A 252 -14.24 -0.98 -22.62
C LYS A 252 -14.08 -2.03 -23.73
N ALA A 253 -14.10 -3.30 -23.33
CA ALA A 253 -14.00 -4.44 -24.23
C ALA A 253 -15.18 -5.38 -23.94
N PHE A 254 -16.04 -5.55 -24.93
CA PHE A 254 -17.09 -6.56 -24.95
C PHE A 254 -17.18 -7.16 -26.35
N PRO A 255 -17.52 -8.45 -26.51
CA PRO A 255 -17.62 -9.07 -27.84
C PRO A 255 -18.63 -8.31 -28.71
N LYS A 256 -18.18 -7.85 -29.89
CA LYS A 256 -18.93 -6.98 -30.82
C LYS A 256 -20.20 -7.60 -31.44
N ASN A 257 -20.48 -8.88 -31.19
CA ASN A 257 -21.58 -9.59 -31.85
C ASN A 257 -22.93 -9.49 -31.13
N ASP A 258 -22.98 -8.94 -29.91
CA ASP A 258 -24.24 -8.62 -29.26
C ASP A 258 -24.46 -7.11 -29.25
N ALA A 259 -25.55 -6.66 -29.87
CA ALA A 259 -26.07 -5.30 -29.77
C ALA A 259 -26.51 -4.92 -28.33
N ASN A 260 -26.23 -5.78 -27.35
CA ASN A 260 -26.61 -5.72 -25.94
C ASN A 260 -25.40 -5.74 -24.99
N GLY A 261 -24.26 -5.11 -25.35
CA GLY A 261 -23.13 -4.87 -24.43
C GLY A 261 -23.47 -4.03 -23.17
N GLU A 262 -24.76 -3.81 -22.90
CA GLU A 262 -25.31 -3.09 -21.76
C GLU A 262 -25.52 -4.04 -20.57
N ILE A 263 -24.67 -3.91 -19.56
CA ILE A 263 -24.80 -4.69 -18.33
C ILE A 263 -25.74 -3.94 -17.38
N ASN A 264 -26.91 -4.51 -17.14
CA ASN A 264 -27.91 -3.92 -16.25
C ASN A 264 -27.76 -4.39 -14.80
N ILE A 265 -27.59 -3.44 -13.87
CA ILE A 265 -27.56 -3.66 -12.43
C ILE A 265 -28.89 -3.23 -11.82
N SER A 266 -29.50 -4.13 -11.05
CA SER A 266 -30.80 -3.90 -10.44
C SER A 266 -30.77 -2.80 -9.37
N ARG A 267 -31.93 -2.21 -9.07
CA ARG A 267 -32.09 -1.21 -8.01
C ARG A 267 -31.57 -1.68 -6.65
N TYR A 268 -31.71 -2.97 -6.36
CA TYR A 268 -31.31 -3.58 -5.09
C TYR A 268 -29.80 -3.76 -4.98
N ARG A 269 -29.12 -4.04 -6.10
CA ARG A 269 -27.66 -4.18 -6.14
C ARG A 269 -26.92 -2.87 -6.40
N ARG A 270 -27.62 -1.82 -6.82
CA ARG A 270 -27.05 -0.49 -7.11
C ARG A 270 -26.11 0.01 -6.01
N LYS A 271 -26.58 0.01 -4.76
CA LYS A 271 -25.80 0.52 -3.62
C LYS A 271 -24.53 -0.30 -3.41
N ALA A 272 -24.65 -1.63 -3.48
CA ALA A 272 -23.50 -2.53 -3.36
C ALA A 272 -22.48 -2.32 -4.49
N PHE A 273 -22.96 -2.14 -5.74
CA PHE A 273 -22.09 -1.86 -6.87
C PHE A 273 -21.35 -0.52 -6.73
N MET A 274 -22.06 0.56 -6.37
CA MET A 274 -21.42 1.87 -6.21
C MET A 274 -20.38 1.86 -5.07
N ASN A 275 -20.69 1.18 -3.95
CA ASN A 275 -19.75 1.02 -2.84
C ASN A 275 -18.49 0.22 -3.25
N TRP A 276 -18.65 -0.76 -4.13
CA TRP A 276 -17.53 -1.55 -4.65
C TRP A 276 -16.71 -0.80 -5.72
N PHE A 277 -17.38 0.01 -6.54
CA PHE A 277 -16.74 0.74 -7.64
C PHE A 277 -15.94 1.97 -7.17
N GLN A 278 -16.34 2.60 -6.07
CA GLN A 278 -15.59 3.69 -5.43
C GLN A 278 -14.24 3.23 -4.86
#